data_AF-A0A653TWM1-F1
#
_entry.id   AF-A0A653TWM1-F1
#
_cell.length_a   1.000
_cell.length_b   1.000
_cell.length_c   1.000
_cell.angle_alpha   90.00
_cell.angle_beta   90.00
_cell.angle_gamma   90.00
#
_symmetry.space_group_name_H-M   'P 1'
#
loop_
_entity.id
_entity.type
_entity.pdbx_description
1 polymer ?
#
loop_
_entity_poly.entity_id
_entity_poly.type
_entity_poly.pdbx_seq_one_letter_code
_entity_poly.pdbx_strand_id
1 'polypeptide(L)'
;MSSKKLLILYFLLTLSGGLIIFVKLSYFIWQSKSDYLMDVGIGLLALAGLLALYTCILTSINLYTTLKFEWTWVVSTFLTILNIAVFAYYFNS
;
A
#
# COMPACT_ATOMS: atom_id res chain seq x y z
N MET A 1 6.07 -17.56 1.51
CA MET A 1 5.97 -16.77 0.25
C MET A 1 7.20 -15.87 0.18
N SER A 2 7.88 -15.73 -0.96
CA SER A 2 9.11 -14.90 -1.04
C SER A 2 8.79 -13.41 -0.88
N SER A 3 9.62 -12.66 -0.13
CA SER A 3 9.47 -11.20 0.08
C SER A 3 9.33 -10.42 -1.23
N LYS A 4 9.98 -10.88 -2.31
CA LYS A 4 9.86 -10.30 -3.66
C LYS A 4 8.45 -10.45 -4.23
N LYS A 5 7.82 -11.62 -4.03
CA LYS A 5 6.44 -11.87 -4.50
C LYS A 5 5.43 -10.99 -3.74
N LEU A 6 5.67 -10.75 -2.45
CA LEU A 6 4.82 -9.88 -1.64
C LEU A 6 4.94 -8.41 -2.06
N LEU A 7 6.13 -7.93 -2.43
CA LEU A 7 6.31 -6.59 -3.01
C LEU A 7 5.62 -6.43 -4.37
N ILE A 8 5.64 -7.46 -5.22
CA ILE A 8 4.90 -7.45 -6.49
C ILE A 8 3.40 -7.37 -6.23
N LEU A 9 2.88 -8.18 -5.29
CA LEU A 9 1.48 -8.15 -4.90
C LEU A 9 1.08 -6.78 -4.34
N TYR A 10 1.93 -6.20 -3.50
CA TYR A 10 1.78 -4.83 -3.00
C TYR A 10 1.60 -3.86 -4.17
N PHE A 11 2.54 -3.85 -5.12
CA PHE A 11 2.52 -2.93 -6.25
C PHE A 11 1.24 -3.08 -7.09
N LEU A 12 0.80 -4.32 -7.33
CA LEU A 12 -0.44 -4.60 -8.05
C LEU A 12 -1.68 -4.06 -7.31
N LEU A 13 -1.73 -4.21 -5.99
CA LEU A 13 -2.82 -3.71 -5.17
C LEU A 13 -2.84 -2.18 -5.09
N THR A 14 -1.66 -1.55 -4.97
CA THR A 14 -1.56 -0.08 -4.97
C THR A 14 -1.98 0.49 -6.33
N LEU A 15 -1.57 -0.17 -7.43
CA LEU A 15 -1.91 0.25 -8.78
C LEU A 15 -3.40 0.06 -9.08
N SER A 16 -4.01 -1.06 -8.67
CA SER A 16 -5.44 -1.29 -8.86
C SER A 16 -6.30 -0.36 -7.99
N GLY A 17 -5.96 -0.17 -6.72
CA GLY A 17 -6.64 0.77 -5.82
C GLY A 17 -6.52 2.21 -6.31
N GLY A 18 -5.33 2.62 -6.76
CA GLY A 18 -5.07 3.94 -7.35
C GLY A 18 -5.85 4.16 -8.66
N LEU A 19 -5.91 3.17 -9.54
CA LEU A 19 -6.70 3.26 -10.78
C LEU A 19 -8.20 3.39 -10.49
N ILE A 20 -8.74 2.65 -9.51
CA ILE A 20 -10.16 2.74 -9.15
C ILE A 20 -10.50 4.15 -8.63
N ILE A 21 -9.64 4.72 -7.78
CA ILE A 21 -9.81 6.08 -7.28
C ILE A 21 -9.64 7.11 -8.42
N PHE A 22 -8.66 6.92 -9.30
CA PHE A 22 -8.43 7.81 -10.44
C PHE A 22 -9.59 7.80 -11.44
N VAL A 23 -10.09 6.62 -11.81
CA VAL A 23 -11.28 6.44 -12.66
C VAL A 23 -12.43 7.17 -11.99
N LYS A 24 -12.64 6.94 -10.70
CA LYS A 24 -13.72 7.61 -9.97
C LYS A 24 -13.59 9.13 -9.95
N LEU A 25 -12.42 9.68 -9.64
CA LEU A 25 -12.15 11.12 -9.68
C LEU A 25 -12.34 11.70 -11.10
N SER A 26 -11.97 10.94 -12.13
CA SER A 26 -12.15 11.33 -13.54
C SER A 26 -13.62 11.29 -13.96
N TYR A 27 -14.41 10.36 -13.40
CA TYR A 27 -15.85 10.25 -13.61
C TYR A 27 -16.68 11.17 -12.68
N PHE A 28 -16.10 11.69 -11.57
CA PHE A 28 -16.76 12.51 -10.56
C PHE A 28 -17.09 13.95 -10.98
N ILE A 29 -16.90 14.31 -12.26
CA ILE A 29 -17.68 15.40 -12.87
C ILE A 29 -19.17 15.01 -12.99
N TRP A 30 -19.54 13.73 -12.85
CA TRP A 30 -20.90 13.25 -13.01
C TRP A 30 -21.39 12.40 -11.81
N GLN A 31 -22.13 13.08 -10.93
CA GLN A 31 -23.25 12.59 -10.10
C GLN A 31 -23.24 11.11 -9.66
N SER A 32 -22.94 10.85 -8.37
CA SER A 32 -23.45 9.68 -7.66
C SER A 32 -23.39 9.89 -6.14
N LYS A 33 -24.48 9.56 -5.44
CA LYS A 33 -24.63 9.64 -3.96
C LYS A 33 -24.05 8.43 -3.23
N SER A 34 -23.61 7.38 -3.93
CA SER A 34 -23.09 6.17 -3.30
C SER A 34 -21.64 5.95 -3.68
N ASP A 35 -20.77 6.05 -2.66
CA ASP A 35 -19.33 6.11 -2.84
C ASP A 35 -18.62 4.75 -2.81
N TYR A 36 -19.35 3.65 -2.99
CA TYR A 36 -18.85 2.27 -2.85
C TYR A 36 -17.54 1.98 -3.61
N LEU A 37 -17.37 2.50 -4.83
CA LEU A 37 -16.12 2.36 -5.60
C LEU A 37 -14.92 3.06 -4.96
N MET A 38 -15.15 4.16 -4.24
CA MET A 38 -14.11 4.90 -3.50
C MET A 38 -13.75 4.14 -2.24
N ASP A 39 -14.74 3.60 -1.53
CA ASP A 39 -14.52 2.73 -0.37
C ASP A 39 -13.73 1.47 -0.74
N VAL A 40 -14.03 0.86 -1.89
CA VAL A 40 -13.27 -0.30 -2.42
C VAL A 40 -11.84 0.11 -2.79
N GLY A 41 -11.64 1.26 -3.42
CA GLY A 41 -10.31 1.77 -3.76
C GLY A 41 -9.45 2.05 -2.52
N ILE A 42 -10.04 2.69 -1.50
CA ILE A 42 -9.39 2.96 -0.21
C ILE A 42 -9.11 1.64 0.53
N GLY A 43 -10.04 0.69 0.52
CA GLY A 43 -9.87 -0.63 1.12
C GLY A 43 -8.73 -1.42 0.48
N LEU A 44 -8.58 -1.37 -0.85
CA LEU A 44 -7.46 -1.97 -1.56
C LEU A 44 -6.12 -1.32 -1.21
N LEU A 45 -6.09 0.01 -1.06
CA LEU A 45 -4.90 0.72 -0.60
C LEU A 45 -4.54 0.37 0.86
N ALA A 46 -5.53 0.22 1.74
CA ALA A 46 -5.31 -0.20 3.12
C ALA A 46 -4.70 -1.62 3.20
N LEU A 47 -5.23 -2.55 2.39
CA LEU A 47 -4.68 -3.91 2.27
C LEU A 47 -3.24 -3.89 1.74
N ALA A 48 -2.94 -3.04 0.75
CA ALA A 48 -1.57 -2.83 0.29
C ALA A 48 -0.69 -2.32 1.43
N GLY A 49 -1.11 -1.30 2.19
CA GLY A 49 -0.38 -0.81 3.35
C GLY A 49 -0.04 -1.91 4.38
N LEU A 50 -1.00 -2.78 4.69
CA LEU A 50 -0.78 -3.93 5.58
C LEU A 50 0.24 -4.94 5.02
N LEU A 51 0.24 -5.16 3.71
CA LEU A 51 1.24 -6.01 3.03
C LEU A 51 2.65 -5.40 3.05
N ALA A 52 2.77 -4.07 2.91
CA ALA A 52 4.04 -3.37 3.07
C ALA A 52 4.58 -3.50 4.50
N LEU A 53 3.73 -3.33 5.51
CA LEU A 53 4.09 -3.56 6.91
C LEU A 53 4.55 -5.00 7.16
N TYR A 54 3.79 -5.98 6.67
CA TYR A 54 4.14 -7.40 6.84
C TYR A 54 5.49 -7.74 6.18
N THR A 55 5.74 -7.23 4.97
CA THR A 55 7.03 -7.42 4.28
C THR A 55 8.18 -6.70 4.97
N CYS A 56 7.93 -5.52 5.55
CA CYS A 56 8.92 -4.79 6.34
C CYS A 56 9.31 -5.57 7.60
N ILE A 57 8.33 -6.14 8.32
CA ILE A 57 8.61 -6.97 9.51
C ILE A 57 9.43 -8.21 9.12
N LEU A 58 9.02 -8.92 8.06
CA LEU A 58 9.70 -10.14 7.62
C LEU A 58 11.15 -9.87 7.18
N THR A 59 11.37 -8.81 6.40
CA THR A 59 12.72 -8.43 5.96
C THR A 59 13.58 -7.88 7.10
N SER A 60 12.98 -7.21 8.09
CA SER A 60 13.70 -6.76 9.29
C SER A 60 14.18 -7.95 10.13
N ILE A 61 13.35 -8.98 10.28
CA ILE A 61 13.72 -10.24 10.95
C ILE A 61 14.88 -10.90 10.18
N ASN A 62 14.79 -10.99 8.86
CA ASN A 62 15.88 -11.55 8.04
C ASN A 62 17.19 -10.77 8.15
N LEU A 63 17.12 -9.43 8.16
CA LEU A 63 18.30 -8.56 8.31
C LEU A 63 18.96 -8.79 9.68
N TYR A 64 18.16 -8.88 10.74
CA TYR A 64 18.65 -9.19 12.09
C TYR A 64 19.28 -10.60 12.17
N THR A 65 18.67 -11.58 11.53
CA THR A 65 19.09 -13.00 11.63
C THR A 65 20.32 -13.29 10.76
N THR A 66 20.41 -12.70 9.58
CA THR A 66 21.47 -12.99 8.60
C THR A 66 22.60 -11.97 8.59
N LEU A 67 22.41 -10.80 9.24
CA LEU A 67 23.32 -9.65 9.22
C LEU A 67 23.69 -9.18 7.80
N LYS A 68 22.89 -9.56 6.80
CA LYS A 68 23.07 -9.15 5.41
C LYS A 68 22.10 -8.05 5.08
N PHE A 69 22.64 -7.01 4.44
CA PHE A 69 21.83 -5.93 3.92
C PHE A 69 20.94 -6.40 2.77
N GLU A 70 19.65 -6.10 2.86
CA GLU A 70 18.67 -6.45 1.84
C GLU A 70 18.01 -5.18 1.28
N TRP A 71 18.12 -4.95 -0.04
CA TRP A 71 17.41 -3.86 -0.72
C TRP A 71 15.89 -3.96 -0.58
N THR A 72 15.36 -5.18 -0.46
CA THR A 72 13.95 -5.46 -0.17
C THR A 72 13.50 -4.84 1.15
N TRP A 73 14.38 -4.77 2.16
CA TRP A 73 14.09 -4.11 3.43
C TRP A 73 13.89 -2.61 3.21
N VAL A 74 14.86 -1.92 2.60
CA VAL A 74 14.81 -0.47 2.36
C VAL A 74 13.53 -0.06 1.61
N VAL A 75 13.19 -0.79 0.55
CA VAL A 75 11.98 -0.51 -0.24
C VAL A 75 10.72 -0.71 0.61
N SER A 76 10.64 -1.79 1.39
CA SER A 76 9.48 -2.05 2.25
C SER A 76 9.33 -1.02 3.38
N THR A 77 10.44 -0.56 3.97
CA THR A 77 10.43 0.47 5.01
C THR A 77 9.96 1.81 4.44
N PHE A 78 10.49 2.21 3.27
CA PHE A 78 10.07 3.44 2.60
C PHE A 78 8.57 3.43 2.27
N LEU A 79 8.08 2.33 1.69
CA LEU A 79 6.65 2.18 1.34
C LEU A 79 5.74 2.19 2.56
N THR A 80 6.21 1.62 3.68
CA THR A 80 5.49 1.62 4.96
C THR A 80 5.35 3.04 5.51
N ILE A 81 6.46 3.80 5.54
CA ILE A 81 6.45 5.20 6.00
C ILE A 81 5.51 6.04 5.12
N LEU A 82 5.56 5.85 3.81
CA LEU A 82 4.71 6.58 2.87
C LEU A 82 3.22 6.28 3.11
N ASN A 83 2.87 5.01 3.34
CA ASN A 83 1.50 4.63 3.71
C ASN A 83 1.07 5.27 5.04
N ILE A 84 1.91 5.22 6.07
CA ILE A 84 1.61 5.83 7.37
C ILE A 84 1.38 7.34 7.21
N ALA A 85 2.22 8.04 6.43
CA ALA A 85 2.08 9.47 6.20
C ALA A 85 0.76 9.82 5.47
N VAL A 86 0.40 9.05 4.45
CA VAL A 86 -0.87 9.24 3.73
C VAL A 86 -2.06 9.00 4.65
N PHE A 87 -2.07 7.91 5.42
CA PHE A 87 -3.16 7.63 6.36
C PHE A 87 -3.23 8.66 7.49
N ALA A 88 -2.10 9.12 8.02
CA ALA A 88 -2.07 10.16 9.05
C ALA A 88 -2.61 11.50 8.53
N TYR A 89 -2.31 11.85 7.27
CA TYR A 89 -2.88 13.03 6.62
C TYR A 89 -4.40 12.91 6.47
N TYR A 90 -4.90 11.77 6.00
CA TYR A 90 -6.34 11.53 5.86
C TYR A 90 -7.10 11.48 7.19
N PHE A 91 -6.49 10.98 8.27
CA PHE A 91 -7.15 10.90 9.59
C PHE A 91 -7.15 12.22 10.37
N ASN A 92 -6.19 13.12 10.11
CA ASN A 92 -6.14 14.43 10.74
C ASN A 92 -6.88 15.53 9.96
N SER A 93 -7.32 15.25 8.73
CA SER A 93 -8.16 16.13 7.92
C SER A 93 -9.63 15.89 8.17
#